data_AF-A0A397A813-F1
#
_entry.id   AF-A0A397A813-F1
#
_cell.length_a   1.000
_cell.length_b   1.000
_cell.length_c   1.000
_cell.angle_alpha   90.00
_cell.angle_beta   90.00
_cell.angle_gamma   90.00
#
_symmetry.space_group_name_H-M   'P 1'
#
loop_
_entity.id
_entity.type
_entity.pdbx_description
1 polymer ?
#
loop_
_entity_poly.entity_id
_entity_poly.type
_entity_poly.pdbx_seq_one_letter_code
_entity_poly.pdbx_strand_id
1 'polypeptide(L)'
;MVSAFATTLVAATMALAAATPGKWNCTDSYDGFIPVRIDDNGDVQCWSDNRRNCLIHSDEDSCFKLINNPNSTPPKKPLSCGCQHAEEFWNDGYTEWGDNYWCPRGKKVLNATPPLDRDCNAKPIRKCQD
;
A
#
# COMPACT_ATOMS: atom_id res chain seq x y z
N MET A 1 22.64 -24.58 -53.03
CA MET A 1 21.30 -24.24 -52.49
C MET A 1 21.45 -24.17 -50.97
N VAL A 2 21.47 -22.96 -50.39
CA VAL A 2 21.66 -22.77 -48.95
C VAL A 2 20.36 -22.22 -48.39
N SER A 3 19.62 -23.04 -47.64
CA SER A 3 18.40 -22.62 -46.94
C SER A 3 18.77 -21.85 -45.69
N ALA A 4 18.33 -20.60 -45.60
CA ALA A 4 18.40 -19.79 -44.39
C ALA A 4 17.10 -19.94 -43.60
N PHE A 5 17.17 -20.50 -42.39
CA PHE A 5 16.07 -20.48 -41.43
C PHE A 5 16.13 -19.17 -40.65
N ALA A 6 15.29 -18.20 -41.01
CA ALA A 6 15.14 -16.96 -40.27
C ALA A 6 14.35 -17.22 -38.98
N THR A 7 15.03 -17.19 -37.84
CA THR A 7 14.44 -17.32 -36.51
C THR A 7 13.81 -15.99 -36.10
N THR A 8 12.49 -15.92 -36.03
CA THR A 8 11.77 -14.74 -35.55
C THR A 8 11.88 -14.65 -34.02
N LEU A 9 12.61 -13.66 -33.53
CA LEU A 9 12.62 -13.25 -32.12
C LEU A 9 11.25 -12.64 -31.77
N VAL A 10 10.44 -13.36 -30.99
CA VAL A 10 9.22 -12.81 -30.38
C VAL A 10 9.65 -12.04 -29.14
N ALA A 11 9.69 -10.71 -29.23
CA ALA A 11 9.90 -9.85 -28.06
C ALA A 11 8.65 -9.90 -27.16
N ALA A 12 8.74 -10.60 -26.03
CA ALA A 12 7.71 -10.58 -25.00
C ALA A 12 7.74 -9.22 -24.29
N THR A 13 6.84 -8.31 -24.67
CA THR A 13 6.60 -7.07 -23.92
C THR A 13 5.92 -7.43 -22.60
N MET A 14 6.68 -7.47 -21.51
CA MET A 14 6.11 -7.45 -20.16
C MET A 14 5.48 -6.08 -19.94
N ALA A 15 4.17 -5.98 -20.16
CA ALA A 15 3.41 -4.82 -19.74
C ALA A 15 3.38 -4.81 -18.21
N LEU A 16 4.05 -3.82 -17.59
CA LEU A 16 3.78 -3.51 -16.19
C LEU A 16 2.34 -3.00 -16.12
N ALA A 17 1.42 -3.86 -15.68
CA ALA A 17 0.08 -3.44 -15.33
C ALA A 17 0.20 -2.51 -14.13
N ALA A 18 0.11 -1.20 -14.36
CA ALA A 18 -0.07 -0.23 -13.29
C ALA A 18 -1.36 -0.59 -12.54
N ALA A 19 -1.27 -0.87 -11.24
CA ALA A 19 -2.43 -1.19 -10.44
C ALA A 19 -3.28 0.09 -10.29
N THR A 20 -4.54 0.05 -10.70
CA THR A 20 -5.48 1.14 -10.41
C THR A 20 -5.71 1.20 -8.89
N PRO A 21 -5.72 2.39 -8.25
CA PRO A 21 -6.01 2.50 -6.82
C PRO A 21 -7.33 1.79 -6.50
N GLY A 22 -7.30 0.98 -5.45
CA GLY A 22 -8.48 0.25 -5.00
C GLY A 22 -9.58 1.18 -4.47
N LYS A 23 -10.80 0.65 -4.37
CA LYS A 23 -11.86 1.30 -3.60
C LYS A 23 -11.49 1.34 -2.12
N TRP A 24 -11.91 2.39 -1.42
CA TRP A 24 -11.80 2.44 0.03
C TRP A 24 -12.65 1.36 0.69
N ASN A 25 -12.13 0.81 1.78
CA ASN A 25 -12.80 -0.11 2.68
C ASN A 25 -12.40 0.25 4.13
N CYS A 26 -13.02 -0.38 5.11
CA CYS A 26 -12.67 -0.22 6.52
C CYS A 26 -12.03 -1.51 7.05
N THR A 27 -10.97 -1.35 7.84
CA THR A 27 -10.37 -2.43 8.61
C THR A 27 -10.41 -2.08 10.08
N ASP A 28 -10.57 -3.09 10.95
CA ASP A 28 -10.25 -2.93 12.36
C ASP A 28 -8.73 -2.84 12.56
N SER A 29 -8.30 -2.28 13.68
CA SER A 29 -6.91 -2.24 14.17
C SER A 29 -6.92 -2.25 15.70
N TYR A 30 -5.75 -2.20 16.35
CA TYR A 30 -5.67 -2.04 17.81
C TYR A 30 -6.40 -0.79 18.33
N ASP A 31 -6.38 0.31 17.57
CA ASP A 31 -6.84 1.63 18.04
C ASP A 31 -8.25 1.98 17.57
N GLY A 32 -8.87 1.13 16.75
CA GLY A 32 -10.20 1.36 16.16
C GLY A 32 -10.27 1.01 14.68
N PHE A 33 -11.23 1.60 13.97
CA PHE A 33 -11.48 1.34 12.56
C PHE A 33 -10.79 2.37 11.67
N ILE A 34 -10.06 1.91 10.66
CA ILE A 34 -9.23 2.73 9.79
C ILE A 34 -9.69 2.55 8.34
N PRO A 35 -9.96 3.64 7.60
CA PRO A 35 -10.24 3.55 6.18
C PRO A 35 -8.94 3.23 5.43
N VAL A 36 -8.97 2.16 4.65
CA VAL A 36 -7.84 1.63 3.89
C VAL A 36 -8.21 1.36 2.43
N ARG A 37 -7.23 1.44 1.54
CA ARG A 37 -7.35 0.97 0.15
C ARG A 37 -6.00 0.46 -0.36
N ILE A 38 -6.01 -0.16 -1.53
CA ILE A 38 -4.79 -0.49 -2.25
C ILE A 38 -4.31 0.77 -3.00
N ASP A 39 -3.02 1.11 -2.89
CA ASP A 39 -2.40 2.19 -3.64
C ASP A 39 -1.94 1.75 -5.05
N ASP A 40 -1.35 2.66 -5.82
CA ASP A 40 -0.84 2.39 -7.18
C ASP A 40 0.29 1.34 -7.22
N ASN A 41 0.90 1.07 -6.07
CA ASN A 41 2.02 0.17 -5.89
C ASN A 41 1.59 -1.23 -5.44
N GLY A 42 0.30 -1.45 -5.19
CA GLY A 42 -0.23 -2.70 -4.63
C GLY A 42 -0.09 -2.81 -3.11
N ASP A 43 0.40 -1.76 -2.44
CA ASP A 43 0.48 -1.67 -0.99
C ASP A 43 -0.84 -1.19 -0.40
N VAL A 44 -1.06 -1.51 0.87
CA VAL A 44 -2.19 -0.96 1.62
C VAL A 44 -1.84 0.47 2.01
N GLN A 45 -2.76 1.40 1.83
CA GLN A 45 -2.65 2.77 2.34
C GLN A 45 -3.84 3.12 3.22
N CYS A 46 -3.59 3.89 4.29
CA CYS A 46 -4.65 4.42 5.14
C CYS A 46 -5.03 5.85 4.76
N TRP A 47 -6.23 6.24 5.14
CA TRP A 47 -6.71 7.61 5.01
C TRP A 47 -5.88 8.54 5.90
N SER A 48 -5.10 9.44 5.31
CA SER A 48 -4.22 10.37 6.01
C SER A 48 -4.08 11.68 5.25
N ASP A 49 -3.97 12.80 5.97
CA ASP A 49 -3.70 14.11 5.39
C ASP A 49 -2.25 14.56 5.56
N ASN A 50 -1.44 13.81 6.31
CA ASN A 50 -0.09 14.21 6.70
C ASN A 50 0.99 13.15 6.44
N ARG A 51 0.65 12.06 5.74
CA ARG A 51 1.57 10.97 5.42
C ARG A 51 2.12 10.23 6.64
N ARG A 52 1.53 10.40 7.82
CA ARG A 52 2.09 9.86 9.07
C ARG A 52 1.05 9.26 10.00
N ASN A 53 -0.07 9.95 10.19
CA ASN A 53 -1.14 9.49 11.07
C ASN A 53 -2.33 9.05 10.23
N CYS A 54 -2.77 7.81 10.44
CA CYS A 54 -4.04 7.33 9.90
C CYS A 54 -5.21 7.96 10.63
N LEU A 55 -6.29 8.27 9.91
CA LEU A 55 -7.56 8.63 10.51
C LEU A 55 -8.18 7.38 11.15
N ILE A 56 -8.52 7.48 12.43
CA ILE A 56 -9.08 6.38 13.22
C ILE A 56 -10.50 6.76 13.66
N HIS A 57 -11.43 5.82 13.50
CA HIS A 57 -12.79 5.91 13.99
C HIS A 57 -13.01 4.95 15.16
N SER A 58 -13.87 5.33 16.10
CA SER A 58 -14.25 4.50 17.25
C SER A 58 -15.06 3.26 16.88
N ASP A 59 -15.74 3.29 15.73
CA ASP A 59 -16.69 2.28 15.29
C ASP A 59 -16.68 2.13 13.76
N GLU A 60 -17.08 0.95 13.31
CA GLU A 60 -17.10 0.54 11.90
C GLU A 60 -18.01 1.43 11.05
N ASP A 61 -19.21 1.73 11.58
CA ASP A 61 -20.22 2.54 10.89
C ASP A 61 -19.68 3.95 10.57
N SER A 62 -18.95 4.57 11.49
CA SER A 62 -18.35 5.89 11.28
C SER A 62 -17.28 5.87 10.20
N CYS A 63 -16.50 4.79 10.11
CA CYS A 63 -15.55 4.60 9.02
C CYS A 63 -16.27 4.45 7.67
N PHE A 64 -17.31 3.61 7.60
CA PHE A 64 -18.07 3.43 6.35
C PHE A 64 -18.85 4.69 5.94
N LYS A 65 -19.36 5.46 6.90
CA LYS A 65 -20.00 6.77 6.63
C LYS A 65 -19.03 7.73 5.95
N LEU A 66 -17.75 7.76 6.35
CA LEU A 66 -16.75 8.61 5.71
C LEU A 66 -16.53 8.21 4.24
N ILE A 67 -16.29 6.92 3.98
CA ILE A 67 -15.88 6.46 2.63
C ILE A 67 -17.05 6.39 1.64
N ASN A 68 -18.28 6.23 2.13
CA ASN A 68 -19.49 6.21 1.30
C ASN A 68 -20.12 7.61 1.13
N ASN A 69 -19.64 8.63 1.85
CA ASN A 69 -20.15 9.98 1.71
C ASN A 69 -19.65 10.61 0.40
N PRO A 70 -20.53 10.93 -0.57
CA PRO A 70 -20.13 11.51 -1.85
C PRO A 70 -19.55 12.93 -1.72
N ASN A 71 -19.78 13.60 -0.59
CA ASN A 71 -19.21 14.92 -0.30
C ASN A 71 -17.89 14.83 0.50
N SER A 72 -17.44 13.62 0.84
CA SER A 72 -16.15 13.43 1.52
C SER A 72 -15.02 13.80 0.57
N THR A 73 -14.10 14.65 1.05
CA THR A 73 -12.89 14.98 0.29
C THR A 73 -11.85 13.88 0.51
N PRO A 74 -11.31 13.27 -0.55
CA PRO A 74 -10.25 12.26 -0.42
C PRO A 74 -9.04 12.78 0.37
N PRO A 75 -8.30 11.89 1.04
CA PRO A 75 -7.12 12.26 1.83
C PRO A 75 -6.04 12.91 0.96
N LYS A 76 -5.42 13.98 1.46
CA LYS A 76 -4.40 14.74 0.73
C LYS A 76 -3.06 14.02 0.63
N LYS A 77 -2.69 13.29 1.68
CA LYS A 77 -1.41 12.59 1.78
C LYS A 77 -1.60 11.25 2.49
N PRO A 78 -2.21 10.27 1.81
CA PRO A 78 -2.37 8.93 2.36
C PRO A 78 -1.02 8.35 2.81
N LEU A 79 -1.05 7.52 3.85
CA LEU A 79 0.12 6.79 4.30
C LEU A 79 0.04 5.36 3.75
N SER A 80 0.88 5.03 2.80
CA SER A 80 1.08 3.64 2.34
C SER A 80 1.97 2.87 3.31
N CYS A 81 1.65 1.61 3.55
CA CYS A 81 2.54 0.59 4.11
C CYS A 81 3.75 0.38 3.17
N GLY A 82 4.63 -0.56 3.51
CA GLY A 82 5.84 -0.79 2.74
C GLY A 82 6.82 0.37 2.93
N CYS A 83 7.47 0.78 1.84
CA CYS A 83 8.61 1.69 1.89
C CYS A 83 8.27 3.06 2.43
N GLN A 84 7.07 3.57 2.12
CA GLN A 84 6.63 4.86 2.64
C GLN A 84 6.42 4.84 4.16
N HIS A 85 5.88 3.76 4.71
CA HIS A 85 5.78 3.59 6.15
C HIS A 85 7.16 3.39 6.79
N ALA A 86 8.08 2.70 6.11
CA ALA A 86 9.45 2.52 6.57
C ALA A 86 10.26 3.82 6.60
N GLU A 87 10.00 4.77 5.69
CA GLU A 87 10.58 6.13 5.73
C GLU A 87 10.23 6.87 7.04
N GLU A 88 9.00 6.71 7.51
CA GLU A 88 8.49 7.44 8.70
C GLU A 88 8.77 6.71 10.02
N PHE A 89 8.76 5.38 10.00
CA PHE A 89 8.75 4.55 11.22
C PHE A 89 9.84 3.49 11.28
N TRP A 90 10.71 3.41 10.27
CA TRP A 90 11.76 2.39 10.15
C TRP A 90 11.25 0.94 10.13
N ASN A 91 9.99 0.75 9.74
CA ASN A 91 9.35 -0.55 9.55
C ASN A 91 8.33 -0.48 8.39
N ASP A 92 8.14 -1.54 7.62
CA ASP A 92 7.15 -1.60 6.53
C ASP A 92 5.68 -1.64 6.97
N GLY A 93 5.42 -1.81 8.26
CA GLY A 93 4.11 -1.95 8.87
C GLY A 93 3.54 -3.36 8.79
N TYR A 94 4.06 -4.26 7.94
CA TYR A 94 3.53 -5.62 7.76
C TYR A 94 4.13 -6.65 8.72
N THR A 95 5.36 -6.44 9.17
CA THR A 95 6.17 -7.53 9.74
C THR A 95 6.38 -7.46 11.26
N GLU A 96 6.69 -6.28 11.81
CA GLU A 96 7.15 -6.19 13.21
C GLU A 96 6.03 -5.90 14.22
N TRP A 97 4.93 -5.27 13.79
CA TRP A 97 3.88 -4.78 14.71
C TRP A 97 2.70 -5.76 14.87
N GLY A 98 2.83 -6.95 14.30
CA GLY A 98 1.91 -8.07 14.46
C GLY A 98 0.61 -7.96 13.64
N ASP A 99 -0.12 -9.06 13.55
CA ASP A 99 -1.30 -9.22 12.68
C ASP A 99 -2.47 -8.29 13.00
N ASN A 100 -2.45 -7.65 14.17
CA ASN A 100 -3.50 -6.74 14.61
C ASN A 100 -3.21 -5.26 14.25
N TYR A 101 -2.01 -4.98 13.74
CA TYR A 101 -1.70 -3.67 13.17
C TYR A 101 -2.46 -3.47 11.85
N TRP A 102 -2.71 -2.22 11.47
CA TRP A 102 -3.62 -1.92 10.38
C TRP A 102 -3.09 -2.33 9.00
N CYS A 103 -1.76 -2.40 8.81
CA CYS A 103 -1.18 -2.87 7.55
C CYS A 103 -1.52 -4.35 7.28
N PRO A 104 -1.23 -5.32 8.18
CA PRO A 104 -1.65 -6.72 8.02
C PRO A 104 -3.16 -6.91 7.89
N ARG A 105 -3.96 -6.21 8.72
CA ARG A 105 -5.42 -6.33 8.65
C ARG A 105 -5.99 -5.75 7.35
N GLY A 106 -5.48 -4.58 6.95
CA GLY A 106 -5.78 -3.96 5.66
C GLY A 106 -5.43 -4.88 4.49
N LYS A 107 -4.28 -5.57 4.55
CA LYS A 107 -3.88 -6.54 3.53
C LYS A 107 -4.90 -7.68 3.42
N LYS A 108 -5.39 -8.19 4.55
CA LYS A 108 -6.40 -9.24 4.60
C LYS A 108 -7.75 -8.78 4.06
N VAL A 109 -8.27 -7.64 4.52
CA VAL A 109 -9.62 -7.16 4.12
C VAL A 109 -9.68 -6.70 2.67
N LEU A 110 -8.55 -6.21 2.14
CA LEU A 110 -8.45 -5.76 0.74
C LEU A 110 -7.99 -6.88 -0.20
N ASN A 111 -7.60 -8.05 0.32
CA ASN A 111 -6.91 -9.10 -0.42
C ASN A 111 -5.71 -8.52 -1.21
N ALA A 112 -4.94 -7.65 -0.57
CA ALA A 112 -3.82 -6.96 -1.20
C ALA A 112 -2.64 -7.91 -1.40
N THR A 113 -1.88 -7.67 -2.46
CA THR A 113 -0.62 -8.36 -2.76
C THR A 113 0.55 -7.36 -2.74
N PRO A 114 1.00 -6.90 -1.55
CA PRO A 114 2.18 -6.06 -1.43
C PRO A 114 3.38 -6.69 -2.13
N PRO A 115 4.18 -5.91 -2.87
CA PRO A 115 5.39 -6.41 -3.50
C PRO A 115 6.36 -7.01 -2.48
N LEU A 116 6.69 -8.29 -2.66
CA LEU A 116 7.53 -9.05 -1.73
C LEU A 116 9.04 -8.81 -1.94
N ASP A 117 9.41 -8.18 -3.04
CA ASP A 117 10.78 -7.97 -3.49
C ASP A 117 11.35 -6.59 -3.12
N ARG A 118 10.53 -5.72 -2.52
CA ARG A 118 11.00 -4.42 -2.05
C ARG A 118 11.66 -4.58 -0.70
N ASP A 119 12.98 -4.42 -0.67
CA ASP A 119 13.70 -4.24 0.60
C ASP A 119 13.44 -2.82 1.15
N CYS A 120 12.24 -2.62 1.66
CA CYS A 120 11.82 -1.38 2.33
C CYS A 120 12.48 -1.22 3.71
N ASN A 121 12.98 -2.32 4.26
CA ASN A 121 13.69 -2.36 5.54
C ASN A 121 15.21 -2.30 5.36
N ALA A 122 15.71 -2.21 4.11
CA ALA A 122 17.04 -1.72 3.82
C ALA A 122 17.10 -0.34 4.45
N LYS A 123 17.62 -0.29 5.68
CA LYS A 123 17.95 0.98 6.32
C LYS A 123 18.58 1.82 5.23
N PRO A 124 18.13 3.07 4.97
CA PRO A 124 19.06 4.00 4.37
C PRO A 124 20.29 3.89 5.25
N ILE A 125 21.40 3.39 4.68
CA ILE A 125 22.70 3.49 5.31
C ILE A 125 22.70 4.92 5.83
N ARG A 126 22.86 5.12 7.15
CA ARG A 126 23.06 6.46 7.68
C ARG A 126 24.28 6.99 6.95
N LYS A 127 24.08 7.64 5.80
CA LYS A 127 24.91 8.74 5.40
C LYS A 127 24.51 9.80 6.40
N CYS A 128 25.19 9.74 7.54
CA CYS A 128 25.48 10.91 8.33
C CYS A 128 25.66 12.04 7.34
N GLN A 129 24.81 13.04 7.50
CA GLN A 129 24.99 14.37 6.98
C GLN A 129 26.47 14.75 7.14
N ASP A 130 27.03 15.36 6.10
CA ASP A 130 28.38 15.94 6.11
C ASP A 130 28.65 16.79 7.37
#